data_AF-B0W4M5-F1
#
_entry.id   AF-B0W4M5-F1
#
_cell.length_a   1.000
_cell.length_b   1.000
_cell.length_c   1.000
_cell.angle_alpha   90.00
_cell.angle_beta   90.00
_cell.angle_gamma   90.00
#
_symmetry.space_group_name_H-M   'P 1'
#
loop_
_entity.id
_entity.type
_entity.pdbx_description
1 polymer ?
#
loop_
_entity_poly.entity_id
_entity_poly.type
_entity_poly.pdbx_seq_one_letter_code
_entity_poly.pdbx_strand_id
1 'polypeptide(L)'
;MTARNWIIQDFNLSSLRVYTLTAKFFINESRIDEVEKLLQAIAGNGGFSGDAADTAGFCDELIRNCVEMAIGAHGSSSHIKSALEALIKRVADVGTKIHCYCVTGQLKSAYLLANRTGRLSDVRKILRQAEVLNQGHVKRLCQAKLAGEGGSGGSESAAMGRKTTG
;
A
#
# COMPACT_ATOMS: atom_id res chain seq x y z
N MET A 1 29.24 22.71 -1.49
CA MET A 1 29.59 22.08 -2.79
C MET A 1 29.13 20.64 -2.73
N THR A 2 27.99 20.35 -3.32
CA THR A 2 27.30 19.05 -3.21
C THR A 2 27.60 18.28 -4.48
N ALA A 3 28.44 17.25 -4.40
CA ALA A 3 28.73 16.30 -5.48
C ALA A 3 27.52 15.38 -5.73
N ARG A 4 26.37 15.99 -5.98
CA ARG A 4 25.05 15.39 -5.88
C ARG A 4 24.58 15.11 -7.31
N ASN A 5 24.75 13.86 -7.73
CA ASN A 5 24.12 13.27 -8.93
C ASN A 5 24.72 13.54 -10.32
N TRP A 6 26.02 13.89 -10.40
CA TRP A 6 26.70 14.11 -11.69
C TRP A 6 26.62 12.92 -12.66
N ILE A 7 26.78 11.67 -12.21
CA ILE A 7 26.71 10.51 -13.13
C ILE A 7 25.32 10.35 -13.77
N ILE A 8 24.23 10.61 -13.04
CA ILE A 8 22.89 10.49 -13.63
C ILE A 8 22.64 11.62 -14.63
N GLN A 9 23.10 12.84 -14.29
CA GLN A 9 22.91 14.02 -15.12
C GLN A 9 23.84 14.03 -16.35
N ASP A 10 25.11 13.68 -16.19
CA ASP A 10 26.14 13.68 -17.25
C ASP A 10 25.89 12.60 -18.30
N PHE A 11 25.31 11.46 -17.90
CA PHE A 11 25.01 10.34 -18.81
C PHE A 11 23.54 10.30 -19.27
N ASN A 12 22.74 11.32 -18.93
CA ASN A 12 21.30 11.40 -19.23
C ASN A 12 20.54 10.11 -18.86
N LEU A 13 20.95 9.48 -17.76
CA LEU A 13 20.32 8.24 -17.31
C LEU A 13 18.95 8.57 -16.73
N SER A 14 17.95 7.75 -17.04
CA SER A 14 16.66 7.86 -16.38
C SER A 14 16.85 7.60 -14.88
N SER A 15 16.79 8.67 -14.06
CA SER A 15 16.91 8.61 -12.60
C SER A 15 16.00 7.54 -12.01
N LEU A 16 14.77 7.44 -12.53
CA LEU A 16 13.76 6.44 -12.17
C LEU A 16 14.28 5.02 -12.39
N ARG A 17 14.90 4.76 -13.54
CA ARG A 17 15.44 3.44 -13.89
C ARG A 17 16.63 3.09 -13.01
N VAL A 18 17.53 4.04 -12.78
CA VAL A 18 18.70 3.84 -11.91
C VAL A 18 18.24 3.50 -10.49
N TYR A 19 17.36 4.28 -9.89
CA TYR A 19 16.85 4.02 -8.54
C TYR A 19 16.14 2.67 -8.43
N THR A 20 15.32 2.31 -9.42
CA THR A 20 14.63 1.02 -9.45
C THR A 20 15.62 -0.15 -9.51
N LEU A 21 16.66 -0.05 -10.35
CA LEU A 21 17.70 -1.08 -10.45
C LEU A 21 18.54 -1.18 -9.17
N THR A 22 18.89 -0.06 -8.57
CA THR A 22 19.62 -0.01 -7.29
C THR A 22 18.81 -0.65 -6.16
N ALA A 23 17.52 -0.34 -6.06
CA ALA A 23 16.65 -0.94 -5.06
C ALA A 23 16.51 -2.46 -5.26
N LYS A 24 16.36 -2.91 -6.52
CA LYS A 24 16.35 -4.33 -6.86
C LYS A 24 17.64 -5.03 -6.44
N PHE A 25 18.79 -4.42 -6.68
CA PHE A 25 20.08 -4.96 -6.24
C PHE A 25 20.14 -5.13 -4.72
N PHE A 26 19.76 -4.10 -3.95
CA PHE A 26 19.74 -4.20 -2.49
C PHE A 26 18.80 -5.29 -1.97
N ILE A 27 17.63 -5.43 -2.58
CA ILE A 27 16.69 -6.50 -2.21
C ILE A 27 17.29 -7.87 -2.46
N ASN A 28 17.89 -8.11 -3.63
CA ASN A 28 18.50 -9.41 -3.94
C ASN A 28 19.61 -9.79 -2.95
N GLU A 29 20.36 -8.80 -2.47
CA GLU A 29 21.40 -8.97 -1.45
C GLU A 29 20.86 -9.01 -0.01
N SER A 30 19.54 -9.08 0.19
CA SER A 30 18.87 -9.04 1.51
C SER A 30 19.13 -7.76 2.33
N ARG A 31 19.55 -6.67 1.69
CA ARG A 31 19.90 -5.38 2.32
C ARG A 31 18.73 -4.40 2.25
N ILE A 32 17.58 -4.77 2.81
CA ILE A 32 16.34 -3.97 2.72
C ILE A 32 16.52 -2.57 3.35
N ASP A 33 17.31 -2.46 4.42
CA ASP A 33 17.58 -1.18 5.09
C ASP A 33 18.28 -0.15 4.18
N GLU A 34 19.01 -0.61 3.15
CA GLU A 34 19.65 0.29 2.17
C GLU A 34 18.64 0.92 1.22
N VAL A 35 17.48 0.28 1.01
CA VAL A 35 16.38 0.86 0.24
C VAL A 35 15.84 2.09 0.97
N GLU A 36 15.82 2.08 2.30
CA GLU A 36 15.41 3.25 3.07
C GLU A 36 16.39 4.42 2.88
N LYS A 37 17.70 4.15 2.94
CA LYS A 37 18.73 5.17 2.68
C LYS A 37 18.63 5.73 1.26
N LEU A 38 18.33 4.88 0.28
CA LEU A 38 18.07 5.30 -1.10
C LEU A 38 16.87 6.25 -1.18
N LEU A 39 15.74 5.91 -0.53
CA LEU A 39 14.56 6.78 -0.48
C LEU A 39 14.85 8.12 0.19
N GLN A 40 15.65 8.13 1.26
CA GLN A 40 16.09 9.37 1.90
C GLN A 40 16.98 10.21 0.97
N ALA A 41 17.87 9.57 0.19
CA ALA A 41 18.70 10.26 -0.79
C ALA A 41 17.87 10.87 -1.94
N ILE A 42 16.83 10.18 -2.41
CA ILE A 42 15.90 10.68 -3.42
C ILE A 42 15.18 11.93 -2.90
N ALA A 43 14.64 11.87 -1.67
CA ALA A 43 13.95 13.00 -1.05
C ALA A 43 14.90 14.18 -0.76
N GLY A 44 16.10 13.91 -0.24
CA GLY A 44 17.10 14.94 0.10
C GLY A 44 17.73 15.63 -1.12
N ASN A 45 17.60 15.05 -2.30
CA ASN A 45 18.10 15.63 -3.55
C ASN A 45 17.12 16.59 -4.24
N GLY A 46 15.97 16.90 -3.63
CA GLY A 46 14.97 17.80 -4.20
C GLY A 46 14.06 17.10 -5.23
N GLY A 47 13.96 15.78 -5.18
CA GLY A 47 13.23 15.00 -6.17
C GLY A 47 13.97 14.87 -7.51
N PHE A 48 13.39 14.12 -8.45
CA PHE A 48 13.92 14.00 -9.82
C PHE A 48 13.19 14.90 -10.82
N SER A 49 11.99 15.38 -10.48
CA SER A 49 11.14 16.24 -11.34
C SER A 49 11.02 17.68 -10.85
N GLY A 50 11.60 18.02 -9.69
CA GLY A 50 11.41 19.32 -9.04
C GLY A 50 10.03 19.51 -8.40
N ASP A 51 9.09 18.58 -8.63
CA ASP A 51 7.79 18.53 -7.96
C ASP A 51 7.77 17.48 -6.83
N ALA A 52 7.25 17.90 -5.68
CA ALA A 52 7.21 17.07 -4.49
C ALA A 52 6.14 15.97 -4.58
N ALA A 53 5.02 16.22 -5.27
CA ALA A 53 3.95 15.24 -5.42
C ALA A 53 4.35 14.12 -6.38
N ASP A 54 4.95 14.46 -7.52
CA ASP A 54 5.54 13.49 -8.45
C ASP A 54 6.62 12.62 -7.78
N THR A 55 7.46 13.24 -6.94
CA THR A 55 8.49 12.51 -6.19
C THR A 55 7.88 11.54 -5.19
N ALA A 56 6.81 11.94 -4.49
CA ALA A 56 6.10 11.07 -3.56
C ALA A 56 5.42 9.89 -4.28
N GLY A 57 4.75 10.13 -5.41
CA GLY A 57 4.12 9.08 -6.21
C GLY A 57 5.12 8.04 -6.71
N PHE A 58 6.30 8.49 -7.18
CA PHE A 58 7.38 7.58 -7.53
C PHE A 58 7.93 6.80 -6.33
N CYS A 59 8.09 7.43 -5.17
CA CYS A 59 8.54 6.74 -3.97
C CYS A 59 7.54 5.65 -3.55
N ASP A 60 6.25 5.92 -3.63
CA ASP A 60 5.20 4.94 -3.35
C ASP A 60 5.25 3.75 -4.32
N GLU A 61 5.41 4.02 -5.62
CA GLU A 61 5.57 2.98 -6.64
C GLU A 61 6.85 2.16 -6.42
N LEU A 62 7.97 2.82 -6.11
CA LEU A 62 9.23 2.16 -5.82
C LEU A 62 9.10 1.26 -4.58
N ILE A 63 8.49 1.75 -3.50
CA ILE A 63 8.24 0.96 -2.28
C ILE A 63 7.34 -0.24 -2.60
N ARG A 64 6.26 -0.04 -3.37
CA ARG A 64 5.35 -1.10 -3.80
C ARG A 64 6.11 -2.22 -4.52
N ASN A 65 6.94 -1.86 -5.50
CA ASN A 65 7.74 -2.82 -6.26
C ASN A 65 8.78 -3.51 -5.36
N CYS A 66 9.39 -2.78 -4.44
CA CYS A 66 10.34 -3.32 -3.47
C CYS A 66 9.70 -4.38 -2.57
N VAL A 67 8.49 -4.12 -2.08
CA VAL A 67 7.73 -5.08 -1.25
C VAL A 67 7.42 -6.35 -2.05
N GLU A 68 6.91 -6.22 -3.27
CA GLU A 68 6.61 -7.38 -4.13
C GLU A 68 7.87 -8.20 -4.45
N MET A 69 8.97 -7.55 -4.80
CA MET A 69 10.26 -8.21 -5.08
C MET A 69 10.81 -8.90 -3.85
N ALA A 70 10.80 -8.25 -2.68
CA ALA A 70 11.33 -8.82 -1.45
C ALA A 70 10.54 -10.06 -1.00
N ILE A 71 9.21 -10.01 -1.09
CA ILE A 71 8.36 -11.17 -0.79
C ILE A 71 8.56 -12.29 -1.83
N GLY A 72 8.74 -11.96 -3.11
CA GLY A 72 9.03 -12.94 -4.15
C GLY A 72 10.39 -13.61 -4.01
N ALA A 73 11.43 -12.88 -3.61
CA ALA A 73 12.79 -13.38 -3.47
C ALA A 73 13.04 -14.11 -2.15
N HIS A 74 12.54 -13.57 -1.03
CA HIS A 74 12.89 -14.01 0.33
C HIS A 74 11.71 -14.60 1.10
N GLY A 75 10.52 -14.62 0.49
CA GLY A 75 9.30 -15.05 1.14
C GLY A 75 8.80 -14.08 2.20
N SER A 76 7.88 -14.57 3.03
CA SER A 76 7.17 -13.80 4.05
C SER A 76 7.62 -14.14 5.47
N SER A 77 8.93 -14.25 5.72
CA SER A 77 9.45 -14.47 7.07
C SER A 77 9.22 -13.24 7.98
N SER A 78 9.20 -13.43 9.30
CA SER A 78 9.01 -12.32 10.25
C SER A 78 10.06 -11.22 10.11
N HIS A 79 11.32 -11.62 9.86
CA HIS A 79 12.43 -10.70 9.62
C HIS A 79 12.18 -9.81 8.40
N ILE A 80 11.80 -10.42 7.26
CA ILE A 80 11.51 -9.67 6.03
C ILE A 80 10.34 -8.72 6.23
N LYS A 81 9.26 -9.17 6.89
CA LYS A 81 8.11 -8.30 7.21
C LYS A 81 8.51 -7.10 8.07
N SER A 82 9.35 -7.33 9.08
CA SER A 82 9.82 -6.26 9.97
C SER A 82 10.66 -5.23 9.21
N ALA A 83 11.54 -5.67 8.32
CA ALA A 83 12.35 -4.76 7.50
C ALA A 83 11.48 -3.96 6.51
N LEU A 84 10.48 -4.61 5.89
CA LEU A 84 9.56 -3.95 4.98
C LEU A 84 8.60 -2.97 5.67
N GLU A 85 8.30 -3.17 6.96
CA GLU A 85 7.37 -2.32 7.71
C GLU A 85 7.81 -0.85 7.74
N ALA A 86 9.12 -0.59 7.85
CA ALA A 86 9.67 0.76 7.79
C ALA A 86 9.39 1.43 6.44
N LEU A 87 9.54 0.68 5.34
CA LEU A 87 9.25 1.17 3.99
C LEU A 87 7.75 1.41 3.80
N ILE A 88 6.91 0.48 4.22
CA ILE A 88 5.45 0.58 4.06
C ILE A 88 4.89 1.80 4.77
N LYS A 89 5.41 2.14 5.96
CA LYS A 89 4.98 3.32 6.72
C LYS A 89 5.18 4.63 5.95
N ARG A 90 6.21 4.71 5.09
CA ARG A 90 6.53 5.90 4.29
C ARG A 90 5.57 6.14 3.13
N VAL A 91 4.81 5.12 2.71
CA VAL A 91 3.90 5.24 1.56
C VAL A 91 2.84 6.32 1.83
N ALA A 92 2.67 7.27 0.93
CA ALA A 92 1.68 8.35 1.08
C ALA A 92 0.28 7.88 0.66
N ASP A 93 0.16 7.23 -0.49
CA ASP A 93 -1.10 6.71 -1.01
C ASP A 93 -1.64 5.56 -0.17
N VAL A 94 -2.87 5.74 0.31
CA VAL A 94 -3.55 4.76 1.16
C VAL A 94 -3.78 3.44 0.41
N GLY A 95 -4.13 3.49 -0.87
CA GLY A 95 -4.38 2.29 -1.67
C GLY A 95 -3.13 1.42 -1.81
N THR A 96 -2.01 2.06 -2.13
CA THR A 96 -0.69 1.45 -2.23
C THR A 96 -0.23 0.89 -0.89
N LYS A 97 -0.44 1.64 0.20
CA LYS A 97 -0.12 1.16 1.56
C LYS A 97 -0.92 -0.09 1.93
N ILE A 98 -2.22 -0.12 1.63
CA ILE A 98 -3.07 -1.31 1.83
C ILE A 98 -2.55 -2.49 1.00
N HIS A 99 -2.22 -2.26 -0.27
CA HIS A 99 -1.65 -3.29 -1.15
C HIS A 99 -0.39 -3.91 -0.56
N CYS A 100 0.55 -3.10 -0.08
CA CYS A 100 1.78 -3.59 0.55
C CYS A 100 1.50 -4.44 1.81
N TYR A 101 0.53 -4.06 2.64
CA TYR A 101 0.12 -4.90 3.78
C TYR A 101 -0.51 -6.23 3.34
N CYS A 102 -1.26 -6.25 2.23
CA CYS A 102 -1.78 -7.49 1.65
C CYS A 102 -0.65 -8.42 1.17
N VAL A 103 0.31 -7.88 0.42
CA VAL A 103 1.45 -8.64 -0.13
C VAL A 103 2.32 -9.23 0.99
N THR A 104 2.53 -8.48 2.08
CA THR A 104 3.25 -8.98 3.27
C THR A 104 2.41 -9.91 4.17
N GLY A 105 1.15 -10.16 3.83
CA GLY A 105 0.22 -11.00 4.61
C GLY A 105 -0.23 -10.38 5.94
N GLN A 106 0.01 -9.09 6.15
CA GLN A 106 -0.40 -8.31 7.33
C GLN A 106 -1.87 -7.87 7.21
N LEU A 107 -2.78 -8.83 7.00
CA LEU A 107 -4.16 -8.54 6.57
C LEU A 107 -4.99 -7.79 7.62
N LYS A 108 -4.68 -7.93 8.91
CA LYS A 108 -5.33 -7.14 9.96
C LYS A 108 -5.03 -5.64 9.80
N SER A 109 -3.76 -5.29 9.56
CA SER A 109 -3.34 -3.89 9.31
C SER A 109 -3.99 -3.35 8.04
N ALA A 110 -3.99 -4.15 6.96
CA ALA A 110 -4.68 -3.81 5.72
C ALA A 110 -6.18 -3.51 5.96
N TYR A 111 -6.87 -4.39 6.69
CA TYR A 111 -8.29 -4.25 7.00
C TYR A 111 -8.59 -3.00 7.83
N LEU A 112 -7.84 -2.77 8.91
CA LEU A 112 -8.06 -1.61 9.77
C LEU A 112 -7.92 -0.30 9.01
N LEU A 113 -6.92 -0.22 8.12
CA LEU A 113 -6.72 0.95 7.27
C LEU A 113 -7.86 1.10 6.25
N ALA A 114 -8.19 0.05 5.50
CA ALA A 114 -9.26 0.05 4.50
C ALA A 114 -10.63 0.41 5.10
N ASN A 115 -10.96 -0.16 6.26
CA ASN A 115 -12.22 0.10 6.97
C ASN A 115 -12.30 1.56 7.45
N ARG A 116 -11.21 2.11 8.00
CA ARG A 116 -11.16 3.50 8.45
C ARG A 116 -11.36 4.49 7.30
N THR A 117 -10.84 4.17 6.12
CA THR A 117 -10.92 5.05 4.95
C THR A 117 -12.09 4.75 4.01
N GLY A 118 -13.03 3.87 4.41
CA GLY A 118 -14.21 3.53 3.60
C GLY A 118 -13.91 2.79 2.28
N ARG A 119 -12.75 2.14 2.16
CA ARG A 119 -12.29 1.52 0.90
C ARG A 119 -12.80 0.09 0.74
N LEU A 120 -14.08 -0.06 0.46
CA LEU A 120 -14.76 -1.36 0.35
C LEU A 120 -14.21 -2.25 -0.76
N SER A 121 -13.77 -1.66 -1.87
CA SER A 121 -13.10 -2.38 -2.96
C SER A 121 -11.85 -3.11 -2.45
N ASP A 122 -11.09 -2.48 -1.56
CA ASP A 122 -9.92 -3.09 -0.93
C ASP A 122 -10.31 -4.07 0.17
N VAL A 123 -11.39 -3.83 0.93
CA VAL A 123 -11.95 -4.83 1.87
C VAL A 123 -12.29 -6.15 1.15
N ARG A 124 -12.86 -6.10 -0.07
CA ARG A 124 -13.14 -7.30 -0.87
C ARG A 124 -11.85 -8.02 -1.29
N LYS A 125 -10.79 -7.28 -1.64
CA LYS A 125 -9.48 -7.88 -1.96
C LYS A 125 -8.85 -8.55 -0.73
N ILE A 126 -8.91 -7.88 0.41
CA ILE A 126 -8.41 -8.39 1.69
C ILE A 126 -9.17 -9.66 2.09
N LEU A 127 -10.50 -9.70 1.90
CA LEU A 127 -11.31 -10.88 2.16
C LEU A 127 -10.80 -12.10 1.35
N ARG A 128 -10.61 -11.94 0.03
CA ARG A 128 -10.08 -13.01 -0.82
C ARG A 128 -8.71 -13.48 -0.33
N GLN A 129 -7.83 -12.55 0.04
CA GLN A 129 -6.51 -12.90 0.55
C GLN A 129 -6.58 -13.60 1.91
N ALA A 130 -7.52 -13.22 2.78
CA ALA A 130 -7.73 -13.88 4.07
C ALA A 130 -8.24 -15.31 3.91
N GLU A 131 -8.99 -15.60 2.84
CA GLU A 131 -9.40 -16.96 2.50
C GLU A 131 -8.22 -17.80 2.03
N VAL A 132 -7.42 -17.27 1.11
CA VAL A 132 -6.21 -17.95 0.60
C VAL A 132 -5.21 -18.24 1.72
N LEU A 133 -5.01 -17.30 2.64
CA LEU A 133 -4.09 -17.43 3.77
C LEU A 133 -4.73 -18.08 5.02
N ASN A 134 -5.98 -18.54 4.92
CA ASN A 134 -6.76 -19.14 6.01
C ASN A 134 -6.80 -18.29 7.31
N GLN A 135 -6.83 -16.96 7.19
CA GLN A 135 -6.93 -16.02 8.31
C GLN A 135 -8.39 -15.80 8.72
N GLY A 136 -8.99 -16.81 9.38
CA GLY A 136 -10.43 -16.85 9.70
C GLY A 136 -10.95 -15.67 10.53
N HIS A 137 -10.11 -15.03 11.35
CA HIS A 137 -10.51 -13.81 12.07
C HIS A 137 -10.68 -12.59 11.13
N VAL A 138 -9.71 -12.34 10.24
CA VAL A 138 -9.76 -11.23 9.29
C VAL A 138 -10.87 -11.45 8.26
N LYS A 139 -11.09 -12.70 7.83
CA LYS A 139 -12.22 -13.10 6.98
C LYS A 139 -13.55 -12.62 7.58
N ARG A 140 -13.83 -12.96 8.84
CA ARG A 140 -15.06 -12.56 9.55
C ARG A 140 -15.20 -11.04 9.65
N LEU A 141 -14.12 -10.32 9.93
CA LEU A 141 -14.13 -8.86 9.97
C LEU A 141 -14.56 -8.26 8.62
N CYS A 142 -13.97 -8.73 7.52
CA CYS A 142 -14.31 -8.26 6.18
C CYS A 142 -15.76 -8.59 5.81
N GLN A 143 -16.23 -9.80 6.12
CA GLN A 143 -17.61 -10.21 5.86
C GLN A 143 -18.63 -9.35 6.62
N ALA A 144 -18.39 -9.09 7.91
CA ALA A 144 -19.24 -8.24 8.72
C ALA A 144 -19.33 -6.81 8.14
N LYS A 145 -18.19 -6.25 7.73
CA LYS A 145 -18.16 -4.93 7.12
C LYS A 145 -18.93 -4.86 5.80
N LEU A 146 -18.78 -5.88 4.94
CA LEU A 146 -19.46 -5.93 3.64
C LEU A 146 -20.96 -6.21 3.76
N ALA A 147 -21.38 -6.99 4.77
CA ALA A 147 -22.80 -7.26 5.02
C ALA A 147 -23.55 -6.02 5.54
N GLY A 148 -22.90 -5.19 6.37
CA GLY A 148 -23.49 -3.95 6.88
C GLY A 148 -23.84 -2.92 5.80
N GLU A 149 -23.19 -2.96 4.64
CA GLU A 149 -23.52 -2.10 3.48
C GLU A 149 -24.67 -2.64 2.63
N GLY A 150 -24.98 -3.94 2.73
CA GLY A 150 -26.10 -4.56 2.01
C GLY A 150 -27.48 -4.28 2.60
N GLY A 151 -27.56 -3.55 3.72
CA GLY A 151 -28.78 -3.35 4.51
C GLY A 151 -29.39 -1.95 4.50
N SER A 152 -28.81 -0.96 3.81
CA SER A 152 -29.28 0.44 3.85
C SER A 152 -30.05 0.89 2.59
N GLY A 153 -30.67 -0.03 1.85
CA GLY A 153 -31.27 0.22 0.53
C GLY A 153 -32.77 -0.04 0.37
N GLY A 154 -33.55 -0.22 1.44
CA GLY A 154 -34.98 -0.51 1.26
C GLY A 154 -35.83 -0.35 2.51
N SER A 155 -36.34 0.86 2.73
CA SER A 155 -37.60 1.09 3.45
C SER A 155 -38.05 2.55 3.33
N GLU A 156 -38.63 2.93 2.20
CA GLU A 156 -39.59 4.04 2.12
C GLU A 156 -40.65 3.69 1.08
N SER A 157 -41.82 3.24 1.58
CA SER A 157 -43.17 3.45 1.04
C SER A 157 -44.09 2.34 1.52
N ALA A 158 -44.77 2.55 2.65
CA ALA A 158 -46.14 2.07 2.88
C ALA A 158 -46.66 2.60 4.22
N ALA A 159 -47.46 3.68 4.19
CA ALA A 159 -48.64 3.86 5.04
C ALA A 159 -49.22 5.27 4.85
N MET A 160 -50.17 5.42 3.91
CA MET A 160 -51.11 6.54 3.93
C MET A 160 -52.52 5.95 3.85
N GLY A 161 -53.01 5.49 5.00
CA GLY A 161 -54.36 4.97 5.22
C GLY A 161 -55.23 6.03 5.90
N ARG A 162 -56.30 6.40 5.19
CA ARG A 162 -57.32 7.42 5.50
C ARG A 162 -57.88 7.35 6.93
N LYS A 163 -58.06 8.52 7.56
CA LYS A 163 -59.07 8.72 8.60
C LYS A 163 -60.30 9.39 8.00
N THR A 164 -61.42 8.68 8.02
CA THR A 164 -62.77 9.21 7.94
C THR A 164 -63.23 9.53 9.35
N THR A 165 -63.68 10.76 9.61
CA THR A 165 -64.45 11.11 10.81
C THR A 165 -65.77 11.69 10.35
N GLY A 166 -66.86 11.09 10.86
CA GLY A 166 -68.15 11.77 10.95
C GLY A 166 -68.17 12.76 12.11
#